data_AF-A0A832PXJ3-F1
#
_entry.id   AF-A0A832PXJ3-F1
#
_cell.length_a   1.000
_cell.length_b   1.000
_cell.length_c   1.000
_cell.angle_alpha   90.00
_cell.angle_beta   90.00
_cell.angle_gamma   90.00
#
_symmetry.space_group_name_H-M   'P 1'
#
loop_
_entity.id
_entity.type
_entity.pdbx_description
1 polymer ?
#
loop_
_entity_poly.entity_id
_entity_poly.type
_entity_poly.pdbx_seq_one_letter_code
_entity_poly.pdbx_strand_id
1 'polypeptide(L)'
;MKKVILVLLILITVFGISAQNRKIMKDRNYTDEWLTVAEFEKKSLPQSASKVVDAILSKAIKEKNSPQVIKALIHQGKYDLSVDTQNDTTIFLNLNDMLEKSNDVVEKSVIHSMLGELYLQYYQKEQWTIRQRTELGDFVPSDMKEWTKNVFYNKIVEHLTASLSNKNILINTQVEDYSVVIELGKDSRKHYPTMFDFLSLRAIEIF
;
A
#
# COMPACT_ATOMS: atom_id res chain seq x y z
N MET A 1 -21.25 -53.59 -23.94
CA MET A 1 -20.60 -52.34 -24.38
C MET A 1 -21.28 -51.06 -23.89
N LYS A 2 -22.61 -51.03 -23.60
CA LYS A 2 -23.29 -49.83 -23.05
C LYS A 2 -23.02 -49.53 -21.56
N LYS A 3 -22.59 -50.52 -20.76
CA LYS A 3 -22.30 -50.34 -19.32
C LYS A 3 -20.91 -49.75 -19.01
N VAL A 4 -19.96 -49.82 -19.95
CA VAL A 4 -18.61 -49.26 -19.77
C VAL A 4 -18.59 -47.75 -20.08
N ILE A 5 -19.45 -47.29 -20.99
CA ILE A 5 -19.58 -45.87 -21.34
C ILE A 5 -20.18 -45.04 -20.20
N LEU A 6 -21.04 -45.65 -19.36
CA LEU A 6 -21.64 -44.94 -18.22
C LEU A 6 -20.65 -44.69 -17.07
N VAL A 7 -19.62 -45.52 -16.93
CA VAL A 7 -18.62 -45.39 -15.85
C VAL A 7 -17.57 -44.32 -16.17
N LEU A 8 -17.27 -44.06 -17.45
CA LEU A 8 -16.35 -43.00 -17.86
C LEU A 8 -16.96 -41.58 -17.77
N LEU A 9 -18.28 -41.45 -17.69
CA LEU A 9 -18.97 -40.15 -17.63
C LEU A 9 -19.10 -39.59 -16.20
N ILE A 10 -18.82 -40.40 -15.17
CA ILE A 10 -18.93 -40.01 -13.75
C ILE A 10 -17.58 -39.54 -13.18
N LEU A 11 -16.46 -39.78 -13.86
CA LEU A 11 -15.11 -39.42 -13.40
C LEU A 11 -14.66 -37.99 -13.76
N ILE A 12 -15.43 -37.27 -14.58
CA ILE A 12 -15.08 -35.90 -15.04
C ILE A 12 -15.76 -34.82 -14.17
N THR A 13 -16.71 -35.15 -13.30
CA THR A 13 -17.46 -34.16 -12.51
C THR A 13 -16.82 -33.78 -11.17
N VAL A 14 -15.68 -34.38 -10.77
CA VAL A 14 -15.08 -34.14 -9.44
C VAL A 14 -13.93 -33.11 -9.44
N PHE A 15 -13.47 -32.63 -10.60
CA PHE A 15 -12.40 -31.62 -10.67
C PHE A 15 -12.87 -30.17 -10.78
N GLY A 16 -14.17 -29.91 -10.77
CA GLY A 16 -14.72 -28.56 -10.70
C GLY A 16 -15.37 -28.33 -9.35
N ILE A 17 -14.65 -27.72 -8.40
CA ILE A 17 -15.10 -26.79 -7.34
C ILE A 17 -13.95 -26.72 -6.33
N SER A 18 -13.01 -25.81 -6.55
CA SER A 18 -12.13 -25.27 -5.49
C SER A 18 -11.71 -23.83 -5.81
N ALA A 19 -12.63 -23.05 -6.39
CA ALA A 19 -12.42 -21.62 -6.67
C ALA A 19 -13.36 -20.71 -5.87
N GLN A 20 -14.10 -21.22 -4.89
CA GLN A 20 -15.00 -20.42 -4.06
C GLN A 20 -14.52 -20.41 -2.61
N ASN A 21 -13.52 -19.58 -2.33
CA ASN A 21 -13.32 -19.04 -0.98
C ASN A 21 -12.44 -17.77 -0.97
N ARG A 22 -12.49 -16.93 -2.01
CA ARG A 22 -12.12 -15.52 -1.82
C ARG A 22 -13.27 -14.87 -1.05
N LYS A 23 -13.13 -14.69 0.26
CA LYS A 23 -13.97 -13.79 1.03
C LYS A 23 -13.83 -12.40 0.40
N ILE A 24 -14.78 -12.04 -0.46
CA ILE A 24 -15.03 -10.64 -0.80
C ILE A 24 -15.50 -10.02 0.52
N MET A 25 -14.56 -9.44 1.27
CA MET A 25 -14.86 -8.67 2.48
C MET A 25 -15.77 -7.52 2.07
N LYS A 26 -17.04 -7.61 2.46
CA LYS A 26 -18.06 -6.63 2.15
C LYS A 26 -17.71 -5.32 2.86
N ASP A 27 -17.35 -4.32 2.07
CA ASP A 27 -16.77 -3.00 2.35
C ASP A 27 -17.60 -2.03 3.24
N ARG A 28 -18.51 -2.54 4.08
CA ARG A 28 -19.37 -1.68 4.93
C ARG A 28 -18.62 -0.96 6.05
N ASN A 29 -17.40 -1.37 6.39
CA ASN A 29 -16.66 -0.84 7.56
C ASN A 29 -15.92 0.48 7.27
N TYR A 30 -15.89 0.98 6.03
CA TYR A 30 -15.15 2.21 5.69
C TYR A 30 -15.97 3.19 4.86
N THR A 31 -17.21 2.84 4.53
CA THR A 31 -18.04 3.60 3.60
C THR A 31 -18.32 5.00 4.14
N ASP A 32 -18.67 5.13 5.42
CA ASP A 32 -19.04 6.41 6.02
C ASP A 32 -17.84 7.35 6.14
N GLU A 33 -16.67 6.83 6.52
CA GLU A 33 -15.44 7.61 6.56
C GLU A 33 -15.04 8.10 5.16
N TRP A 34 -15.14 7.27 4.12
CA TRP A 34 -14.87 7.68 2.75
C TRP A 34 -15.87 8.68 2.18
N LEU A 35 -17.15 8.57 2.55
CA LEU A 35 -18.15 9.60 2.22
C LEU A 35 -17.80 10.94 2.87
N THR A 36 -17.28 10.91 4.08
CA THR A 36 -16.82 12.11 4.80
C THR A 36 -15.60 12.73 4.11
N VAL A 37 -14.63 11.93 3.66
CA VAL A 37 -13.49 12.41 2.85
C VAL A 37 -14.00 13.13 1.60
N ALA A 38 -14.90 12.50 0.84
CA ALA A 38 -15.45 13.07 -0.38
C ALA A 38 -16.23 14.38 -0.13
N GLU A 39 -16.93 14.48 0.99
CA GLU A 39 -17.62 15.72 1.38
C GLU A 39 -16.63 16.85 1.68
N PHE A 40 -15.54 16.58 2.39
CA PHE A 40 -14.50 17.57 2.65
C PHE A 40 -13.76 17.99 1.37
N GLU A 41 -13.47 17.06 0.47
CA GLU A 41 -12.93 17.37 -0.86
C GLU A 41 -13.85 18.31 -1.64
N LYS A 42 -15.16 18.01 -1.69
CA LYS A 42 -16.16 18.84 -2.37
C LYS A 42 -16.23 20.27 -1.82
N LYS A 43 -15.96 20.43 -0.52
CA LYS A 43 -15.92 21.73 0.17
C LYS A 43 -14.55 22.41 0.07
N SER A 44 -13.59 21.85 -0.65
CA SER A 44 -12.20 22.35 -0.73
C SER A 44 -11.53 22.46 0.64
N LEU A 45 -11.75 21.46 1.51
CA LEU A 45 -11.19 21.37 2.87
C LEU A 45 -10.14 20.24 2.96
N PRO A 46 -8.97 20.37 2.33
CA PRO A 46 -7.97 19.31 2.24
C PRO A 46 -7.42 18.88 3.60
N GLN A 47 -7.31 19.80 4.56
CA GLN A 47 -6.87 19.48 5.92
C GLN A 47 -7.84 18.56 6.67
N SER A 48 -9.14 18.81 6.53
CA SER A 48 -10.17 17.97 7.16
C SER A 48 -10.23 16.60 6.49
N ALA A 49 -10.12 16.56 5.16
CA ALA A 49 -10.06 15.33 4.41
C ALA A 49 -8.83 14.48 4.80
N SER A 50 -7.65 15.11 4.93
CA SER A 50 -6.41 14.47 5.39
C SER A 50 -6.59 13.80 6.74
N LYS A 51 -7.15 14.49 7.74
CA LYS A 51 -7.37 13.91 9.08
C LYS A 51 -8.27 12.67 9.07
N VAL A 52 -9.31 12.67 8.23
CA VAL A 52 -10.19 11.50 8.09
C VAL A 52 -9.43 10.37 7.40
N VAL A 53 -8.63 10.68 6.38
CA VAL A 53 -7.76 9.71 5.72
C VAL A 53 -6.72 9.11 6.67
N ASP A 54 -6.09 9.90 7.54
CA ASP A 54 -5.15 9.41 8.55
C ASP A 54 -5.84 8.46 9.56
N ALA A 55 -7.09 8.77 9.91
CA ALA A 55 -7.90 7.92 10.78
C ALA A 55 -8.31 6.61 10.08
N ILE A 56 -8.73 6.68 8.81
CA ILE A 56 -9.01 5.50 7.97
C ILE A 56 -7.75 4.64 7.87
N LEU A 57 -6.60 5.25 7.60
CA LEU A 57 -5.32 4.56 7.50
C LEU A 57 -4.97 3.85 8.81
N SER A 58 -5.02 4.57 9.93
CA SER A 58 -4.75 4.01 11.26
C SER A 58 -5.68 2.83 11.59
N LYS A 59 -6.97 2.95 11.24
CA LYS A 59 -7.96 1.88 11.39
C LYS A 59 -7.64 0.69 10.48
N ALA A 60 -7.34 0.93 9.21
CA ALA A 60 -7.01 -0.09 8.22
C ALA A 60 -5.74 -0.86 8.56
N ILE A 61 -4.73 -0.19 9.09
CA ILE A 61 -3.53 -0.79 9.66
C ILE A 61 -3.90 -1.74 10.80
N LYS A 62 -4.67 -1.24 11.80
CA LYS A 62 -5.09 -2.04 12.96
C LYS A 62 -5.92 -3.27 12.57
N GLU A 63 -6.76 -3.13 11.55
CA GLU A 63 -7.61 -4.20 11.03
C GLU A 63 -6.89 -5.13 10.05
N LYS A 64 -5.61 -4.88 9.72
CA LYS A 64 -4.84 -5.57 8.68
C LYS A 64 -5.60 -5.60 7.34
N ASN A 65 -6.25 -4.49 7.04
CA ASN A 65 -7.00 -4.28 5.82
C ASN A 65 -6.09 -3.60 4.80
N SER A 66 -5.11 -4.35 4.28
CA SER A 66 -4.14 -3.88 3.27
C SER A 66 -4.80 -3.17 2.08
N PRO A 67 -5.97 -3.65 1.61
CA PRO A 67 -6.87 -2.88 0.78
C PRO A 67 -7.06 -1.43 1.29
N GLN A 68 -7.80 -1.21 2.38
CA GLN A 68 -8.08 0.16 2.85
C GLN A 68 -6.82 0.99 3.19
N VAL A 69 -5.74 0.33 3.59
CA VAL A 69 -4.42 0.95 3.82
C VAL A 69 -3.87 1.61 2.54
N ILE A 70 -3.89 0.92 1.40
CA ILE A 70 -3.42 1.47 0.12
C ILE A 70 -4.27 2.67 -0.30
N LYS A 71 -5.61 2.56 -0.17
CA LYS A 71 -6.52 3.64 -0.57
C LYS A 71 -6.25 4.89 0.26
N ALA A 72 -6.13 4.73 1.57
CA ALA A 72 -5.84 5.81 2.48
C ALA A 72 -4.53 6.51 2.11
N LEU A 73 -3.46 5.77 1.80
CA LEU A 73 -2.19 6.37 1.39
C LEU A 73 -2.24 7.12 0.07
N ILE A 74 -2.95 6.61 -0.94
CA ILE A 74 -3.14 7.33 -2.22
C ILE A 74 -3.79 8.69 -1.95
N HIS A 75 -4.82 8.73 -1.09
CA HIS A 75 -5.43 10.00 -0.71
C HIS A 75 -4.53 10.83 0.21
N GLN A 76 -3.70 10.22 1.06
CA GLN A 76 -2.77 10.95 1.92
C GLN A 76 -1.73 11.70 1.09
N GLY A 77 -1.13 11.07 0.08
CA GLY A 77 -0.22 11.72 -0.87
C GLY A 77 -0.87 12.90 -1.62
N LYS A 78 -2.19 12.86 -1.86
CA LYS A 78 -2.96 14.00 -2.40
C LYS A 78 -3.01 15.19 -1.43
N TYR A 79 -2.96 14.97 -0.11
CA TYR A 79 -3.12 16.01 0.92
C TYR A 79 -1.85 16.42 1.64
N ASP A 80 -0.79 15.63 1.62
CA ASP A 80 0.50 15.93 2.24
C ASP A 80 1.15 17.21 1.69
N LEU A 81 0.63 17.75 0.58
CA LEU A 81 0.92 19.11 0.11
C LEU A 81 0.37 20.22 1.04
N SER A 82 -0.34 19.92 2.14
CA SER A 82 -1.16 20.93 2.84
C SER A 82 -1.11 21.04 4.37
N VAL A 83 -0.54 20.10 5.17
CA VAL A 83 -0.67 20.18 6.66
C VAL A 83 0.53 19.65 7.47
N ASP A 84 0.82 20.37 8.56
CA ASP A 84 1.92 20.21 9.51
C ASP A 84 1.65 19.24 10.69
N THR A 85 2.71 18.90 11.42
CA THR A 85 3.11 17.56 11.86
C THR A 85 3.63 17.49 13.30
N GLN A 86 3.00 16.69 14.17
CA GLN A 86 3.56 16.48 15.51
C GLN A 86 3.62 15.03 15.97
N ASN A 87 3.21 14.05 15.14
CA ASN A 87 3.33 12.64 15.51
C ASN A 87 3.73 11.72 14.34
N ASP A 88 4.70 12.18 13.54
CA ASP A 88 5.02 11.62 12.21
C ASP A 88 5.65 10.23 12.21
N THR A 89 6.09 9.70 13.35
CA THR A 89 6.87 8.43 13.38
C THR A 89 6.02 7.19 13.69
N THR A 90 4.82 7.36 14.25
CA THR A 90 3.97 6.23 14.67
C THR A 90 3.57 5.35 13.48
N ILE A 91 3.31 5.97 12.33
CA ILE A 91 2.96 5.24 11.10
C ILE A 91 4.09 4.30 10.65
N PHE A 92 5.36 4.72 10.75
CA PHE A 92 6.50 3.89 10.41
C PHE A 92 6.61 2.67 11.33
N LEU A 93 6.40 2.85 12.64
CA LEU A 93 6.41 1.74 13.60
C LEU A 93 5.32 0.71 13.27
N ASN A 94 4.11 1.18 13.00
CA ASN A 94 2.98 0.31 12.67
C ASN A 94 3.21 -0.45 11.35
N LEU A 95 3.73 0.22 10.32
CA LEU A 95 3.99 -0.41 9.03
C LEU A 95 5.14 -1.41 9.12
N ASN A 96 6.20 -1.13 9.87
CA ASN A 96 7.26 -2.09 10.11
C ASN A 96 6.76 -3.31 10.91
N ASP A 97 5.93 -3.10 11.94
CA ASP A 97 5.30 -4.21 12.68
C ASP A 97 4.38 -5.07 11.80
N MET A 98 3.58 -4.45 10.93
CA MET A 98 2.77 -5.16 9.94
C MET A 98 3.63 -5.94 8.95
N LEU A 99 4.73 -5.34 8.48
CA LEU A 99 5.66 -5.96 7.55
C LEU A 99 6.29 -7.22 8.15
N GLU A 100 6.70 -7.16 9.42
CA GLU A 100 7.25 -8.30 10.16
C GLU A 100 6.22 -9.41 10.38
N LYS A 101 4.97 -9.05 10.68
CA LYS A 101 3.90 -10.00 11.00
C LYS A 101 3.19 -10.58 9.79
N SER A 102 3.26 -9.95 8.63
CA SER A 102 2.60 -10.44 7.44
C SER A 102 3.30 -11.68 6.89
N ASN A 103 2.52 -12.60 6.32
CA ASN A 103 3.03 -13.72 5.52
C ASN A 103 2.59 -13.61 4.05
N ASP A 104 1.81 -12.58 3.71
CA ASP A 104 1.32 -12.34 2.36
C ASP A 104 2.35 -11.50 1.59
N VAL A 105 2.87 -12.07 0.50
CA VAL A 105 3.93 -11.46 -0.31
C VAL A 105 3.45 -10.17 -0.98
N VAL A 106 2.19 -10.10 -1.41
CA VAL A 106 1.62 -8.93 -2.07
C VAL A 106 1.43 -7.82 -1.04
N GLU A 107 0.91 -8.15 0.15
CA GLU A 107 0.81 -7.22 1.26
C GLU A 107 2.18 -6.65 1.66
N LYS A 108 3.21 -7.49 1.80
CA LYS A 108 4.58 -7.02 2.08
C LYS A 108 5.09 -6.08 1.01
N SER A 109 4.86 -6.42 -0.26
CA SER A 109 5.30 -5.60 -1.40
C SER A 109 4.65 -4.22 -1.38
N VAL A 110 3.36 -4.18 -1.06
CA VAL A 110 2.61 -2.95 -0.83
C VAL A 110 3.21 -2.16 0.35
N ILE A 111 3.37 -2.77 1.53
CA ILE A 111 3.91 -2.09 2.73
C ILE A 111 5.31 -1.52 2.47
N HIS A 112 6.16 -2.25 1.74
CA HIS A 112 7.45 -1.76 1.30
C HIS A 112 7.31 -0.52 0.41
N SER A 113 6.43 -0.53 -0.60
CA SER A 113 6.20 0.65 -1.44
C SER A 113 5.76 1.87 -0.62
N MET A 114 4.94 1.64 0.41
CA MET A 114 4.42 2.68 1.30
C MET A 114 5.51 3.26 2.20
N LEU A 115 6.35 2.42 2.79
CA LEU A 115 7.49 2.86 3.61
C LEU A 115 8.45 3.71 2.78
N GLY A 116 8.74 3.30 1.54
CA GLY A 116 9.58 4.09 0.63
C GLY A 116 9.04 5.50 0.39
N GLU A 117 7.75 5.63 0.13
CA GLU A 117 7.09 6.93 -0.06
C GLU A 117 7.09 7.77 1.22
N LEU A 118 6.72 7.18 2.36
CA LEU A 118 6.70 7.90 3.65
C LEU A 118 8.09 8.39 4.04
N TYR A 119 9.14 7.61 3.81
CA TYR A 119 10.51 8.06 4.06
C TYR A 119 10.90 9.23 3.14
N LEU A 120 10.48 9.21 1.87
CA LEU A 120 10.71 10.33 0.96
C LEU A 120 9.97 11.59 1.43
N GLN A 121 8.68 11.47 1.76
CA GLN A 121 7.86 12.58 2.23
C GLN A 121 8.45 13.20 3.50
N TYR A 122 8.84 12.38 4.47
CA TYR A 122 9.49 12.85 5.69
C TYR A 122 10.80 13.58 5.38
N TYR A 123 11.66 12.99 4.55
CA TYR A 123 12.91 13.64 4.14
C TYR A 123 12.66 14.98 3.44
N GLN A 124 11.70 15.06 2.52
CA GLN A 124 11.37 16.29 1.79
C GLN A 124 10.85 17.39 2.71
N LYS A 125 10.02 17.00 3.69
CA LYS A 125 9.49 17.90 4.72
C LYS A 125 10.61 18.46 5.61
N GLU A 126 11.45 17.59 6.15
CA GLU A 126 12.52 17.95 7.09
C GLU A 126 13.85 18.31 6.40
N GLN A 127 13.85 18.47 5.08
CA GLN A 127 15.07 18.57 4.28
C GLN A 127 16.00 19.70 4.75
N TRP A 128 15.45 20.83 5.21
CA TRP A 128 16.23 21.98 5.66
C TRP A 128 17.02 21.65 6.92
N THR A 129 16.39 20.96 7.87
CA THR A 129 17.02 20.47 9.10
C THR A 129 18.03 19.36 8.78
N ILE A 130 17.65 18.41 7.93
CA ILE A 130 18.47 17.25 7.60
C ILE A 130 19.76 17.67 6.87
N ARG A 131 19.70 18.66 5.97
CA ARG A 131 20.87 19.19 5.24
C ARG A 131 21.92 19.82 6.15
N GLN A 132 21.55 20.22 7.38
CA GLN A 132 22.48 20.80 8.35
C GLN A 132 23.18 19.74 9.22
N ARG A 133 22.82 18.46 9.08
CA ARG A 133 23.39 17.37 9.89
C ARG A 133 24.74 16.93 9.33
N THR A 134 25.62 16.53 10.25
CA THR A 134 26.89 15.89 9.88
C THR A 134 26.63 14.44 9.49
N GLU A 135 27.24 13.98 8.40
CA GLU A 135 27.15 12.59 7.99
C GLU A 135 27.87 11.67 9.01
N LEU A 136 27.22 10.58 9.40
CA LEU A 136 27.72 9.65 10.42
C LEU A 136 28.39 8.39 9.82
N GLY A 137 28.83 8.46 8.55
CA GLY A 137 29.31 7.29 7.82
C GLY A 137 28.24 6.19 7.77
N ASP A 138 28.60 4.98 8.19
CA ASP A 138 27.71 3.80 8.17
C ASP A 138 26.82 3.68 9.42
N PHE A 139 26.94 4.59 10.40
CA PHE A 139 26.11 4.54 11.60
C PHE A 139 24.70 5.03 11.32
N VAL A 140 23.70 4.21 11.66
CA VAL A 140 22.27 4.53 11.57
C VAL A 140 21.70 4.73 12.98
N PRO A 141 21.34 5.97 13.38
CA PRO A 141 20.70 6.22 14.67
C PRO A 141 19.38 5.44 14.83
N SER A 142 19.02 5.10 16.08
CA SER A 142 17.74 4.44 16.35
C SER A 142 16.54 5.38 16.18
N ASP A 143 16.70 6.66 16.53
CA ASP A 143 15.67 7.66 16.27
C ASP A 143 15.76 8.15 14.82
N MET A 144 14.70 7.91 14.05
CA MET A 144 14.56 8.39 12.68
C MET A 144 14.73 9.91 12.57
N LYS A 145 14.35 10.64 13.62
CA LYS A 145 14.52 12.10 13.68
C LYS A 145 15.98 12.51 13.67
N GLU A 146 16.93 11.62 13.91
CA GLU A 146 18.38 11.89 13.86
C GLU A 146 19.02 11.46 12.55
N TRP A 147 18.27 10.80 11.66
CA TRP A 147 18.82 10.26 10.42
C TRP A 147 19.41 11.34 9.50
N THR A 148 20.52 11.01 8.86
CA THR A 148 21.16 11.86 7.86
C THR A 148 20.50 11.64 6.50
N LYS A 149 20.81 12.53 5.54
CA LYS A 149 20.32 12.42 4.16
C LYS A 149 20.56 11.01 3.58
N ASN A 150 21.78 10.48 3.72
CA ASN A 150 22.15 9.20 3.11
C ASN A 150 21.37 8.03 3.74
N VAL A 151 21.07 8.09 5.04
CA VAL A 151 20.23 7.08 5.71
C VAL A 151 18.82 7.08 5.12
N PHE A 152 18.20 8.25 4.91
CA PHE A 152 16.89 8.34 4.28
C PHE A 152 16.92 7.80 2.84
N TYR A 153 17.88 8.21 2.01
CA TYR A 153 17.99 7.70 0.64
C TYR A 153 18.19 6.18 0.61
N ASN A 154 19.04 5.63 1.47
CA ASN A 154 19.26 4.19 1.56
C ASN A 154 17.96 3.45 1.92
N LYS A 155 17.19 3.97 2.89
CA LYS A 155 15.91 3.38 3.28
C LYS A 155 14.85 3.48 2.18
N ILE A 156 14.76 4.62 1.49
CA ILE A 156 13.86 4.79 0.33
C ILE A 156 14.18 3.72 -0.72
N VAL A 157 15.45 3.62 -1.14
CA VAL A 157 15.89 2.65 -2.15
C VAL A 157 15.66 1.21 -1.69
N GLU A 158 15.97 0.88 -0.44
CA GLU A 158 15.75 -0.44 0.17
C GLU A 158 14.28 -0.85 0.04
N HIS A 159 13.37 0.01 0.47
CA HIS A 159 11.94 -0.27 0.48
C HIS A 159 11.34 -0.31 -0.93
N LEU A 160 11.71 0.60 -1.84
CA LEU A 160 11.24 0.54 -3.23
C LEU A 160 11.78 -0.67 -3.99
N THR A 161 13.00 -1.11 -3.69
CA THR A 161 13.56 -2.32 -4.30
C THR A 161 12.83 -3.56 -3.76
N ALA A 162 12.58 -3.61 -2.46
CA ALA A 162 11.87 -4.70 -1.82
C ALA A 162 10.41 -4.82 -2.29
N SER A 163 9.74 -3.70 -2.59
CA SER A 163 8.37 -3.69 -3.12
C SER A 163 8.25 -4.39 -4.48
N LEU A 164 9.33 -4.46 -5.25
CA LEU A 164 9.37 -5.07 -6.59
C LEU A 164 10.05 -6.46 -6.60
N SER A 165 10.61 -6.90 -5.47
CA SER A 165 11.46 -8.10 -5.38
C SER A 165 10.75 -9.40 -5.79
N ASN A 166 9.43 -9.51 -5.54
CA ASN A 166 8.64 -10.71 -5.80
C ASN A 166 7.92 -10.69 -7.16
N LYS A 167 8.64 -10.26 -8.20
CA LYS A 167 8.13 -10.03 -9.56
C LYS A 167 7.15 -11.10 -10.08
N ASN A 168 7.49 -12.38 -9.95
CA ASN A 168 6.66 -13.47 -10.47
C ASN A 168 5.26 -13.51 -9.82
N ILE A 169 5.17 -13.30 -8.51
CA ILE A 169 3.88 -13.27 -7.81
C ILE A 169 3.10 -12.02 -8.20
N LEU A 170 3.79 -10.88 -8.26
CA LEU A 170 3.18 -9.57 -8.54
C LEU A 170 2.62 -9.46 -9.97
N ILE A 171 3.30 -10.04 -10.97
CA ILE A 171 2.80 -10.09 -12.36
C ILE A 171 1.56 -10.97 -12.48
N ASN A 172 1.46 -12.03 -11.68
CA ASN A 172 0.30 -12.93 -11.69
C ASN A 172 -0.84 -12.46 -10.76
N THR A 173 -0.64 -11.33 -10.06
CA THR A 173 -1.66 -10.73 -9.18
C THR A 173 -2.33 -9.59 -9.93
N GLN A 174 -3.64 -9.73 -10.18
CA GLN A 174 -4.42 -8.67 -10.80
C GLN A 174 -4.63 -7.53 -9.83
N VAL A 175 -4.42 -6.30 -10.29
CA VAL A 175 -4.65 -5.11 -9.47
C VAL A 175 -6.14 -4.98 -9.11
N GLU A 176 -7.04 -5.56 -9.91
CA GLU A 176 -8.49 -5.59 -9.67
C GLU A 176 -8.90 -6.43 -8.45
N ASP A 177 -8.07 -7.38 -8.01
CA ASP A 177 -8.29 -8.07 -6.73
C ASP A 177 -8.22 -7.07 -5.55
N TYR A 178 -7.63 -5.90 -5.79
CA TYR A 178 -7.58 -4.73 -4.91
C TYR A 178 -8.47 -3.59 -5.45
N SER A 179 -9.49 -3.86 -6.26
CA SER A 179 -10.35 -2.81 -6.88
C SER A 179 -11.26 -2.07 -5.89
N VAL A 180 -11.48 -2.60 -4.68
CA VAL A 180 -12.20 -1.92 -3.58
C VAL A 180 -11.41 -0.68 -3.08
N VAL A 181 -10.16 -0.54 -3.52
CA VAL A 181 -9.11 0.22 -2.88
C VAL A 181 -8.41 1.13 -3.85
N ILE A 182 -8.07 0.57 -5.00
CA ILE A 182 -7.34 1.25 -6.02
C ILE A 182 -8.40 1.77 -6.98
N GLU A 183 -8.80 3.02 -6.78
CA GLU A 183 -9.49 3.78 -7.83
C GLU A 183 -8.48 4.06 -8.95
N LEU A 184 -8.25 3.04 -9.76
CA LEU A 184 -7.52 3.22 -11.01
C LEU A 184 -8.37 4.13 -11.90
N GLY A 185 -7.74 5.20 -12.41
CA GLY A 185 -8.29 5.92 -13.56
C GLY A 185 -8.67 4.90 -14.65
N LYS A 186 -9.76 5.16 -15.39
CA LYS A 186 -10.27 4.21 -16.42
C LYS A 186 -9.16 3.69 -17.33
N ASP A 187 -8.20 4.52 -17.68
CA ASP A 187 -7.08 4.18 -18.55
C ASP A 187 -5.96 3.39 -17.82
N SER A 188 -5.77 3.61 -16.52
CA SER A 188 -4.72 2.93 -15.74
C SER A 188 -4.94 1.41 -15.65
N ARG A 189 -6.20 0.94 -15.50
CA ARG A 189 -6.53 -0.50 -15.55
C ARG A 189 -6.15 -1.18 -16.86
N LYS A 190 -6.24 -0.45 -17.97
CA LYS A 190 -5.92 -0.98 -19.30
C LYS A 190 -4.41 -1.08 -19.52
N HIS A 191 -3.64 -0.18 -18.91
CA HIS A 191 -2.21 -0.03 -19.15
C HIS A 191 -1.34 -0.65 -18.05
N TYR A 192 -1.87 -0.86 -16.85
CA TYR A 192 -1.16 -1.40 -15.69
C TYR A 192 -2.03 -2.46 -14.96
N PRO A 193 -2.32 -3.61 -15.60
CA PRO A 193 -3.27 -4.59 -15.07
C PRO A 193 -2.73 -5.41 -13.89
N THR A 194 -1.41 -5.44 -13.67
CA THR A 194 -0.80 -6.25 -12.61
C THR A 194 -0.39 -5.42 -11.41
N MET A 195 -0.30 -6.06 -10.25
CA MET A 195 0.26 -5.41 -9.07
C MET A 195 1.73 -4.98 -9.30
N PHE A 196 2.48 -5.73 -10.12
CA PHE A 196 3.84 -5.34 -10.49
C PHE A 196 3.87 -4.01 -11.25
N ASP A 197 2.96 -3.83 -12.21
CA ASP A 197 2.87 -2.61 -13.01
C ASP A 197 2.51 -1.39 -12.13
N PHE A 198 1.55 -1.58 -11.23
CA PHE A 198 1.15 -0.55 -10.27
C PHE A 198 2.30 -0.12 -9.34
N LEU A 199 2.98 -1.09 -8.71
CA LEU A 199 4.09 -0.80 -7.80
C LEU A 199 5.30 -0.20 -8.55
N SER A 200 5.53 -0.61 -9.81
CA SER A 200 6.61 -0.06 -10.63
C SER A 200 6.35 1.40 -10.99
N LEU A 201 5.12 1.75 -11.36
CA LEU A 201 4.73 3.13 -11.64
C LEU A 201 4.98 4.02 -10.40
N ARG A 202 4.56 3.57 -9.22
CA ARG A 202 4.82 4.28 -7.96
C ARG A 202 6.30 4.46 -7.68
N ALA A 203 7.10 3.40 -7.87
CA ALA A 203 8.54 3.51 -7.67
C ALA A 203 9.17 4.54 -8.62
N ILE A 204 8.72 4.62 -9.87
CA ILE A 204 9.18 5.61 -10.86
C ILE A 204 8.80 7.04 -10.44
N GLU A 205 7.60 7.25 -9.89
CA GLU A 205 7.16 8.59 -9.44
C GLU A 205 7.95 9.10 -8.22
N ILE A 206 8.53 8.20 -7.43
CA ILE A 206 9.29 8.51 -6.22
C ILE A 206 10.77 8.80 -6.52
N PHE A 207 11.32 8.25 -7.60
CA PHE A 207 12.71 8.46 -8.05
C PHE A 207 12.87 9.72 -8.92
#